data_AF-A0AAW6A0Z4-F1
#
_entry.id   AF-A0AAW6A0Z4-F1
#
_cell.length_a   1.000
_cell.length_b   1.000
_cell.length_c   1.000
_cell.angle_alpha   90.00
_cell.angle_beta   90.00
_cell.angle_gamma   90.00
#
_symmetry.space_group_name_H-M   'P 1'
#
loop_
_entity.id
_entity.type
_entity.pdbx_description
1 polymer ?
#
loop_
_entity_poly.entity_id
_entity_poly.type
_entity_poly.pdbx_seq_one_letter_code
_entity_poly.pdbx_strand_id
1 'polypeptide(L)'
;MESLELPQMDPRVLKATSVKAEDPAAPSPEPQALKITAASSNPKMFTLPWEKPLATWPEDLLANLPRGISRHVVRFVHVGDEVYAMKEITRNVAEREYELLRRLQKLELPTVQPIAVVTGRHSREGEPLEAILVTKHLKFSLPYRALFARNLRPDTAERLIDALAVLIVRLHLAGFYWGDVSLSNVLFLRDAYAFSAFLVDAETGDLQINLTEGQREYDVDLARTNIIGELMDLSSGSLLPSDVDEIEIGNRLVDRYHSLWSALTDTDKFGPDEMWKIEKRVNKLNELGFDVDELEMKTAEDGKRVLVRPRVVDAGYANRKLLRLTGLDVQENQARRLLNDLDAYRASTWRDGEDLEIVATDWMREVFEPTVRMIPREYRSQIEPAQFFHEVLDHRWFLAESAGHDVPMAEAVKSYVDKVLPQYKLTTKDVDALNAEADSGVVDDEYTYDDPDDGYNPDDDPDAAVWAH
;
A
#
# COMPACT_ATOMS: atom_id res chain seq x y z
N MET A 1 -27.22 -36.78 15.83
CA MET A 1 -25.77 -37.10 15.82
C MET A 1 -25.30 -36.66 14.44
N GLU A 2 -25.12 -35.35 14.27
CA GLU A 2 -24.70 -34.71 13.03
C GLU A 2 -23.41 -33.97 13.35
N SER A 3 -22.36 -34.32 12.63
CA SER A 3 -21.02 -33.75 12.72
C SER A 3 -21.02 -32.36 12.11
N LEU A 4 -20.82 -31.34 12.94
CA LEU A 4 -20.46 -29.99 12.53
C LEU A 4 -19.05 -30.05 11.92
N GLU A 5 -18.96 -30.02 10.59
CA GLU A 5 -17.68 -29.78 9.90
C GLU A 5 -17.28 -28.32 10.13
N LEU A 6 -16.21 -28.12 10.91
CA LEU A 6 -15.53 -26.85 11.08
C LEU A 6 -14.91 -26.42 9.74
N PRO A 7 -14.89 -25.11 9.40
CA PRO A 7 -14.22 -24.63 8.20
C PRO A 7 -12.73 -24.98 8.27
N GLN A 8 -12.25 -25.76 7.30
CA GLN A 8 -10.83 -26.11 7.18
C GLN A 8 -10.04 -24.89 6.70
N MET A 9 -9.00 -24.54 7.48
CA MET A 9 -8.06 -23.45 7.19
C MET A 9 -7.40 -23.61 5.81
N ASP A 10 -7.01 -22.49 5.20
CA ASP A 10 -6.09 -22.50 4.07
C ASP A 10 -4.80 -23.24 4.48
N PRO A 11 -4.39 -24.30 3.75
CA PRO A 11 -3.19 -25.07 4.05
C PRO A 11 -1.88 -24.26 4.03
N ARG A 12 -1.87 -23.02 3.50
CA ARG A 12 -0.75 -22.06 3.62
C ARG A 12 -0.62 -21.49 5.03
N VAL A 13 -1.73 -21.26 5.73
CA VAL A 13 -1.77 -20.69 7.09
C VAL A 13 -1.27 -21.70 8.12
N LEU A 14 -1.60 -22.98 7.94
CA LEU A 14 -1.14 -24.08 8.81
C LEU A 14 0.37 -24.35 8.74
N LYS A 15 1.05 -23.92 7.68
CA LYS A 15 2.52 -24.00 7.55
C LYS A 15 3.23 -22.75 8.09
N ALA A 16 2.50 -21.71 8.48
CA ALA A 16 3.06 -20.46 8.98
C ALA A 16 3.21 -20.43 10.51
N THR A 17 2.64 -21.40 11.24
CA THR A 17 2.57 -21.42 12.70
C THR A 17 3.51 -22.47 13.29
N SER A 18 4.79 -22.12 13.42
CA SER A 18 5.68 -22.80 14.37
C SER A 18 6.64 -21.82 15.01
N VAL A 19 6.08 -20.91 15.80
CA VAL A 19 6.77 -20.29 16.94
C VAL A 19 5.70 -20.15 18.01
N LYS A 20 5.93 -20.72 19.20
CA LYS A 20 5.07 -20.49 20.36
C LYS A 20 5.09 -18.99 20.64
N ALA A 21 3.94 -18.34 20.58
CA ALA A 21 3.81 -16.96 21.02
C ALA A 21 4.06 -16.93 22.53
N GLU A 22 5.16 -16.32 22.96
CA GLU A 22 5.34 -15.92 24.35
C GLU A 22 4.54 -14.64 24.62
N ASP A 23 4.16 -14.47 25.88
CA ASP A 23 3.30 -13.40 26.38
C ASP A 23 3.92 -12.02 26.11
N PRO A 24 3.25 -11.12 25.36
CA PRO A 24 3.79 -9.81 24.98
C PRO A 24 4.08 -8.88 26.17
N ALA A 25 3.54 -9.18 27.37
CA ALA A 25 3.76 -8.39 28.58
C ALA A 25 4.98 -8.86 29.42
N ALA A 26 5.67 -9.93 29.02
CA ALA A 26 6.84 -10.41 29.76
C ALA A 26 8.11 -9.66 29.30
N PRO A 27 8.83 -8.93 30.18
CA PRO A 27 10.10 -8.30 29.82
C PRO A 27 11.13 -9.39 29.49
N SER A 28 11.37 -9.58 28.19
CA SER A 28 12.41 -10.46 27.71
C SER A 28 13.76 -9.78 27.90
N PRO A 29 14.75 -10.41 28.57
CA PRO A 29 16.05 -9.80 28.79
C PRO A 29 16.68 -9.40 27.45
N GLU A 30 17.20 -8.17 27.38
CA GLU A 30 17.87 -7.66 26.18
C GLU A 30 19.00 -8.59 25.74
N PRO A 31 19.18 -8.82 24.43
CA PRO A 31 20.23 -9.69 23.96
C PRO A 31 21.59 -9.00 24.16
N GLN A 32 22.50 -9.69 24.85
CA GLN A 32 23.86 -9.19 25.15
C GLN A 32 24.74 -8.96 23.91
N ALA A 33 24.30 -9.40 22.72
CA ALA A 33 25.05 -9.29 21.48
C ALA A 33 24.12 -8.87 20.34
N LEU A 34 24.67 -8.11 19.38
CA LEU A 34 23.98 -7.68 18.17
C LEU A 34 23.40 -8.89 17.43
N LYS A 35 22.08 -8.90 17.28
CA LYS A 35 21.34 -9.94 16.56
C LYS A 35 20.59 -9.31 15.40
N ILE A 36 20.91 -9.77 14.19
CA ILE A 36 20.19 -9.39 12.96
C ILE A 36 19.36 -10.59 12.53
N THR A 37 18.04 -10.49 12.68
CA THR A 37 17.10 -11.50 12.18
C THR A 37 16.58 -11.03 10.84
N ALA A 38 16.99 -11.66 9.73
CA ALA A 38 16.67 -11.20 8.37
C ALA A 38 16.12 -12.30 7.47
N ALA A 39 15.19 -11.93 6.59
CA ALA A 39 14.64 -12.82 5.56
C ALA A 39 15.55 -12.92 4.32
N SER A 40 16.34 -11.87 4.05
CA SER A 40 17.39 -11.85 3.03
C SER A 40 18.57 -11.01 3.53
N SER A 41 19.80 -11.51 3.39
CA SER A 41 21.00 -10.84 3.91
C SER A 41 21.81 -10.21 2.77
N ASN A 42 21.64 -8.90 2.57
CA ASN A 42 22.64 -8.12 1.86
C ASN A 42 23.86 -7.97 2.78
N PRO A 43 25.07 -8.44 2.41
CA PRO A 43 26.25 -8.38 3.28
C PRO A 43 26.61 -6.95 3.75
N LYS A 44 26.22 -5.92 2.99
CA LYS A 44 26.42 -4.51 3.38
C LYS A 44 25.62 -4.10 4.62
N MET A 45 24.61 -4.86 5.03
CA MET A 45 23.93 -4.64 6.31
C MET A 45 24.89 -4.76 7.50
N PHE A 46 25.88 -5.65 7.42
CA PHE A 46 26.85 -5.84 8.52
C PHE A 46 27.88 -4.72 8.63
N THR A 47 27.95 -3.81 7.65
CA THR A 47 28.90 -2.69 7.63
C THR A 47 28.29 -1.38 8.14
N LEU A 48 27.00 -1.38 8.51
CA LEU A 48 26.32 -0.19 9.02
C LEU A 48 26.71 0.12 10.47
N PRO A 49 26.65 1.40 10.90
CA PRO A 49 27.07 1.84 12.22
C PRO A 49 26.03 1.53 13.30
N TRP A 50 25.79 0.24 13.55
CA TRP A 50 24.80 -0.24 14.51
C TRP A 50 25.06 0.25 15.94
N GLU A 51 26.29 0.69 16.24
CA GLU A 51 26.69 1.25 17.53
C GLU A 51 26.29 2.72 17.74
N LYS A 52 25.58 3.34 16.79
CA LYS A 52 25.12 4.73 16.89
C LYS A 52 23.59 4.80 16.86
N PRO A 53 22.95 5.71 17.62
CA PRO A 53 21.53 6.04 17.46
C PRO A 53 21.21 6.43 16.01
N LEU A 54 20.08 5.97 15.47
CA LEU A 54 19.75 6.10 14.05
C LEU A 54 19.70 7.56 13.59
N ALA A 55 19.26 8.46 14.46
CA ALA A 55 19.20 9.90 14.21
C ALA A 55 20.57 10.52 13.88
N THR A 56 21.66 9.91 14.37
CA THR A 56 23.04 10.41 14.25
C THR A 56 23.86 9.73 13.15
N TRP A 57 23.20 8.93 12.31
CA TRP A 57 23.90 8.21 11.25
C TRP A 57 24.48 9.16 10.19
N PRO A 58 25.64 8.82 9.60
CA PRO A 58 26.30 9.65 8.59
C PRO A 58 25.41 9.93 7.37
N GLU A 59 25.38 11.19 6.92
CA GLU A 59 24.56 11.64 5.77
C GLU A 59 24.90 10.91 4.47
N ASP A 60 26.12 10.42 4.29
CA ASP A 60 26.54 9.66 3.10
C ASP A 60 25.89 8.27 3.00
N LEU A 61 25.36 7.76 4.10
CA LEU A 61 24.55 6.54 4.12
C LEU A 61 23.06 6.82 3.88
N LEU A 62 22.62 8.07 4.08
CA LEU A 62 21.21 8.42 4.05
C LEU A 62 20.74 8.78 2.63
N ALA A 63 19.58 8.27 2.25
CA ALA A 63 18.90 8.67 1.03
C ALA A 63 18.01 9.89 1.32
N ASN A 64 18.17 10.97 0.56
CA ASN A 64 17.30 12.14 0.68
C ASN A 64 15.96 11.90 -0.05
N LEU A 65 15.06 11.16 0.62
CA LEU A 65 13.71 10.87 0.17
C LEU A 65 12.71 11.52 1.13
N PRO A 66 11.51 11.93 0.64
CA PRO A 66 10.50 12.51 1.50
C PRO A 66 9.99 11.47 2.49
N ARG A 67 9.98 11.83 3.78
CA ARG A 67 9.45 11.00 4.87
C ARG A 67 8.07 11.47 5.30
N GLY A 68 7.25 10.53 5.77
CA GLY A 68 6.04 10.85 6.52
C GLY A 68 6.39 11.29 7.95
N ILE A 69 5.42 11.89 8.62
CA ILE A 69 5.51 12.18 10.05
C ILE A 69 5.46 10.85 10.80
N SER A 70 6.35 10.67 11.77
CA SER A 70 6.36 9.49 12.62
C SER A 70 6.74 9.90 14.04
N ARG A 71 6.15 9.22 15.03
CA ARG A 71 6.56 9.35 16.43
C ARG A 71 7.98 8.84 16.66
N HIS A 72 8.44 7.92 15.80
CA HIS A 72 9.70 7.21 15.90
C HIS A 72 10.76 7.78 14.93
N VAL A 73 12.03 7.55 15.24
CA VAL A 73 13.12 7.95 14.33
C VAL A 73 13.10 7.05 13.09
N VAL A 74 12.77 7.63 11.94
CA VAL A 74 12.81 6.95 10.63
C VAL A 74 13.88 7.55 9.73
N ARG A 75 14.70 6.68 9.13
CA ARG A 75 15.73 7.05 8.14
C ARG A 75 15.72 6.11 6.93
N PHE A 76 15.89 6.68 5.74
CA PHE A 76 16.13 5.90 4.53
C PHE A 76 17.64 5.70 4.33
N VAL A 77 18.08 4.46 4.22
CA VAL A 77 19.51 4.10 4.20
C VAL A 77 19.86 3.34 2.92
N HIS A 78 20.94 3.75 2.27
CA HIS A 78 21.52 3.04 1.13
C HIS A 78 22.24 1.77 1.59
N VAL A 79 21.81 0.62 1.07
CA VAL A 79 22.43 -0.68 1.33
C VAL A 79 22.74 -1.36 0.00
N GLY A 80 23.89 -1.02 -0.56
CA GLY A 80 24.24 -1.44 -1.93
C GLY A 80 23.48 -0.62 -2.96
N ASP A 81 22.80 -1.29 -3.89
CA ASP A 81 22.01 -0.64 -4.93
C ASP A 81 20.53 -0.45 -4.51
N GLU A 82 20.19 -0.89 -3.30
CA GLU A 82 18.85 -0.80 -2.72
C GLU A 82 18.79 0.24 -1.60
N VAL A 83 17.57 0.71 -1.31
CA VAL A 83 17.29 1.62 -0.20
C VAL A 83 16.36 0.91 0.77
N TYR A 84 16.63 1.01 2.07
CA TYR A 84 15.77 0.48 3.12
C TYR A 84 15.27 1.61 4.01
N ALA A 85 14.05 1.47 4.53
CA ALA A 85 13.55 2.30 5.61
C ALA A 85 13.91 1.63 6.93
N MET A 86 14.55 2.38 7.82
CA MET A 86 14.93 1.94 9.15
C MET A 86 14.14 2.76 10.17
N LYS A 87 13.42 2.07 11.06
CA LYS A 87 12.59 2.64 12.13
C LYS A 87 13.21 2.18 13.46
N GLU A 88 13.72 3.12 14.26
CA GLU A 88 14.32 2.85 15.57
C GLU A 88 13.23 2.90 16.65
N ILE A 89 12.96 1.77 17.31
CA ILE A 89 11.84 1.54 18.24
C ILE A 89 12.17 0.45 19.27
N THR A 90 11.32 0.34 20.29
CA THR A 90 11.46 -0.69 21.32
C THR A 90 11.50 -2.10 20.75
N ARG A 91 12.30 -2.95 21.38
CA ARG A 91 12.54 -4.32 20.91
C ARG A 91 11.25 -5.11 20.73
N ASN A 92 10.36 -5.10 21.71
CA ASN A 92 9.14 -5.89 21.69
C ASN A 92 8.23 -5.45 20.54
N VAL A 93 8.14 -4.14 20.31
CA VAL A 93 7.39 -3.57 19.19
C VAL A 93 8.04 -3.97 17.86
N ALA A 94 9.36 -3.83 17.70
CA ALA A 94 10.06 -4.17 16.47
C ALA A 94 9.90 -5.66 16.09
N GLU A 95 10.03 -6.57 17.06
CA GLU A 95 9.86 -8.00 16.83
C GLU A 95 8.41 -8.35 16.46
N ARG A 96 7.42 -7.74 17.14
CA ARG A 96 5.99 -7.93 16.85
C ARG A 96 5.63 -7.41 15.46
N GLU A 97 5.99 -6.17 15.15
CA GLU A 97 5.70 -5.51 13.87
C GLU A 97 6.38 -6.27 12.70
N TYR A 98 7.63 -6.71 12.88
CA TYR A 98 8.34 -7.53 11.89
C TYR A 98 7.58 -8.83 11.56
N GLU A 99 7.15 -9.57 12.57
CA GLU A 99 6.41 -10.83 12.36
C GLU A 99 5.01 -10.60 11.78
N LEU A 100 4.34 -9.52 12.17
CA LEU A 100 3.04 -9.15 11.63
C LEU A 100 3.13 -8.79 10.15
N LEU A 101 4.06 -7.91 9.77
CA LEU A 101 4.32 -7.58 8.35
C LEU A 101 4.67 -8.83 7.54
N ARG A 102 5.43 -9.78 8.10
CA ARG A 102 5.74 -11.04 7.41
C ARG A 102 4.50 -11.91 7.17
N ARG A 103 3.55 -11.92 8.09
CA ARG A 103 2.27 -12.63 7.92
C ARG A 103 1.42 -11.95 6.85
N LEU A 104 1.32 -10.62 6.89
CA LEU A 104 0.56 -9.86 5.89
C LEU A 104 1.14 -10.03 4.48
N GLN A 105 2.47 -10.06 4.34
CA GLN A 105 3.14 -10.37 3.06
C GLN A 105 2.83 -11.77 2.54
N LYS A 106 2.73 -12.79 3.41
CA LYS A 106 2.32 -14.14 3.01
C LYS A 106 0.87 -14.21 2.52
N LEU A 107 0.03 -13.28 2.98
CA LEU A 107 -1.34 -13.09 2.53
C LEU A 107 -1.44 -12.19 1.29
N GLU A 108 -0.29 -11.79 0.71
CA GLU A 108 -0.22 -10.93 -0.48
C GLU A 108 -0.94 -9.58 -0.28
N LEU A 109 -0.95 -9.09 0.97
CA LEU A 109 -1.52 -7.80 1.32
C LEU A 109 -0.54 -6.65 1.00
N PRO A 110 -1.07 -5.50 0.53
CA PRO A 110 -0.28 -4.34 0.12
C PRO A 110 0.36 -3.67 1.34
N THR A 111 1.53 -4.18 1.74
CA THR A 111 2.31 -3.74 2.89
C THR A 111 3.75 -3.50 2.45
N VAL A 112 4.49 -2.71 3.23
CA VAL A 112 5.95 -2.66 3.08
C VAL A 112 6.58 -4.01 3.38
N GLN A 113 7.63 -4.38 2.63
CA GLN A 113 8.29 -5.67 2.80
C GLN A 113 9.25 -5.62 4.02
N PRO A 114 9.04 -6.43 5.06
CA PRO A 114 9.98 -6.53 6.17
C PRO A 114 11.24 -7.28 5.74
N ILE A 115 12.40 -6.69 5.99
CA ILE A 115 13.71 -7.25 5.62
C ILE A 115 14.37 -7.86 6.85
N ALA A 116 14.47 -7.08 7.93
CA ALA A 116 15.13 -7.51 9.15
C ALA A 116 14.60 -6.79 10.40
N VAL A 117 14.87 -7.41 11.55
CA VAL A 117 14.86 -6.73 12.85
C VAL A 117 16.24 -6.86 13.49
N VAL A 118 16.78 -5.74 13.98
CA VAL A 118 18.10 -5.64 14.59
C VAL A 118 17.96 -5.31 16.07
N THR A 119 18.43 -6.20 16.93
CA THR A 119 18.32 -6.08 18.39
C THR A 119 19.69 -6.24 19.06
N GLY A 120 19.79 -5.86 20.35
CA GLY A 120 21.04 -5.97 21.12
C GLY A 120 22.10 -4.97 20.66
N ARG A 121 21.65 -3.82 20.14
CA ARG A 121 22.53 -2.71 19.77
C ARG A 121 23.05 -2.05 21.05
N HIS A 122 24.32 -1.67 21.02
CA HIS A 122 24.96 -0.97 22.13
C HIS A 122 25.86 0.13 21.58
N SER A 123 25.95 1.24 22.30
CA SER A 123 26.91 2.30 22.00
C SER A 123 28.35 1.84 22.19
N ARG A 124 29.33 2.66 21.82
CA ARG A 124 30.75 2.36 22.05
C ARG A 124 31.10 2.32 23.53
N GLU A 125 30.33 3.03 24.33
CA GLU A 125 30.42 3.11 25.78
C GLU A 125 29.74 1.90 26.45
N GLY A 126 28.99 1.09 25.69
CA GLY A 126 28.29 -0.10 26.18
C GLY A 126 26.86 0.16 26.65
N GLU A 127 26.32 1.36 26.41
CA GLU A 127 24.92 1.68 26.73
C GLU A 127 23.98 0.99 25.74
N PRO A 128 22.84 0.42 26.18
CA PRO A 128 21.87 -0.19 25.30
C PRO A 128 21.27 0.84 24.34
N LEU A 129 20.95 0.40 23.13
CA LEU A 129 20.25 1.19 22.12
C LEU A 129 19.02 0.42 21.66
N GLU A 130 18.00 1.18 21.27
CA GLU A 130 16.74 0.63 20.77
C GLU A 130 16.92 -0.31 19.57
N ALA A 131 15.91 -1.16 19.33
CA ALA A 131 15.92 -2.03 18.17
C ALA A 131 15.69 -1.22 16.88
N ILE A 132 16.06 -1.80 15.73
CA ILE A 132 15.73 -1.24 14.42
C ILE A 132 14.92 -2.25 13.62
N LEU A 133 13.70 -1.86 13.23
CA LEU A 133 12.94 -2.52 12.19
C LEU A 133 13.42 -2.02 10.82
N VAL A 134 13.75 -2.95 9.93
CA VAL A 134 14.23 -2.67 8.57
C VAL A 134 13.20 -3.17 7.57
N THR A 135 12.63 -2.25 6.79
CA THR A 135 11.73 -2.56 5.69
C THR A 135 12.32 -2.11 4.36
N LYS A 136 11.90 -2.74 3.27
CA LYS A 136 12.32 -2.35 1.93
C LYS A 136 11.64 -1.04 1.56
N HIS A 137 12.41 -0.06 1.07
CA HIS A 137 11.80 1.14 0.52
C HIS A 137 10.97 0.79 -0.72
N LEU A 138 9.71 1.20 -0.69
CA LEU A 138 8.78 1.03 -1.80
C LEU A 138 9.07 2.09 -2.87
N LYS A 139 9.75 1.67 -3.95
CA LYS A 139 10.17 2.58 -5.03
C LYS A 139 8.95 3.30 -5.64
N PHE A 140 9.12 4.58 -6.00
CA PHE A 140 8.09 5.46 -6.57
C PHE A 140 6.91 5.79 -5.64
N SER A 141 6.88 5.24 -4.43
CA SER A 141 5.87 5.59 -3.45
C SER A 141 6.13 6.98 -2.86
N LEU A 142 5.06 7.62 -2.40
CA LEU A 142 5.10 8.93 -1.78
C LEU A 142 4.22 8.95 -0.53
N PRO A 143 4.66 9.59 0.56
CA PRO A 143 3.78 9.91 1.67
C PRO A 143 2.74 10.95 1.21
N TYR A 144 1.58 10.98 1.85
CA TYR A 144 0.46 11.83 1.40
C TYR A 144 0.86 13.31 1.31
N ARG A 145 1.58 13.88 2.29
CA ARG A 145 2.03 15.29 2.26
C ARG A 145 2.86 15.62 1.03
N ALA A 146 3.71 14.69 0.56
CA ALA A 146 4.51 14.89 -0.65
C ALA A 146 3.67 14.90 -1.94
N LEU A 147 2.47 14.33 -1.92
CA LEU A 147 1.50 14.41 -3.02
C LEU A 147 0.79 15.77 -3.02
N PHE A 148 0.49 16.30 -1.85
CA PHE A 148 -0.14 17.62 -1.69
C PHE A 148 0.83 18.80 -1.85
N ALA A 149 2.12 18.60 -1.60
CA ALA A 149 3.15 19.60 -1.90
C ALA A 149 3.35 19.88 -3.41
N ARG A 150 2.73 19.06 -4.28
CA ARG A 150 2.81 19.21 -5.74
C ARG A 150 1.58 19.97 -6.25
N ASN A 151 1.65 20.45 -7.50
CA ASN A 151 0.51 21.07 -8.15
C ASN A 151 -0.59 20.01 -8.35
N LEU A 152 -1.55 19.98 -7.41
CA LEU A 152 -2.57 18.95 -7.30
C LEU A 152 -3.55 19.04 -8.47
N ARG A 153 -3.96 17.89 -8.98
CA ARG A 153 -5.24 17.82 -9.67
C ARG A 153 -6.34 18.00 -8.62
N PRO A 154 -7.45 18.71 -8.93
CA PRO A 154 -8.52 18.95 -7.97
C PRO A 154 -9.06 17.68 -7.30
N ASP A 155 -9.03 16.54 -8.00
CA ASP A 155 -9.54 15.24 -7.56
C ASP A 155 -8.52 14.37 -6.78
N THR A 156 -7.33 14.89 -6.46
CA THR A 156 -6.27 14.07 -5.86
C THR A 156 -6.66 13.53 -4.48
N ALA A 157 -7.27 14.36 -3.62
CA ALA A 157 -7.72 13.94 -2.30
C ALA A 157 -8.72 12.78 -2.39
N GLU A 158 -9.74 12.92 -3.25
CA GLU A 158 -10.73 11.87 -3.48
C GLU A 158 -10.10 10.55 -3.93
N ARG A 159 -9.12 10.61 -4.84
CA ARG A 159 -8.43 9.41 -5.35
C ARG A 159 -7.56 8.73 -4.29
N LEU A 160 -6.94 9.50 -3.37
CA LEU A 160 -6.20 8.93 -2.25
C LEU A 160 -7.14 8.22 -1.27
N ILE A 161 -8.29 8.83 -0.98
CA ILE A 161 -9.29 8.23 -0.09
C ILE A 161 -9.91 6.98 -0.72
N ASP A 162 -10.20 6.99 -2.02
CA ASP A 162 -10.69 5.80 -2.72
C ASP A 162 -9.64 4.66 -2.64
N ALA A 163 -8.34 4.96 -2.77
CA ALA A 163 -7.27 3.96 -2.62
C ALA A 163 -7.13 3.44 -1.18
N LEU A 164 -7.28 4.31 -0.18
CA LEU A 164 -7.25 3.94 1.24
C LEU A 164 -8.44 3.05 1.60
N ALA A 165 -9.65 3.37 1.13
CA ALA A 165 -10.83 2.53 1.34
C ALA A 165 -10.61 1.10 0.81
N VAL A 166 -10.01 0.97 -0.39
CA VAL A 166 -9.64 -0.34 -0.95
C VAL A 166 -8.61 -1.06 -0.07
N LEU A 167 -7.59 -0.37 0.43
CA LEU A 167 -6.60 -0.94 1.36
C LEU A 167 -7.28 -1.48 2.63
N ILE A 168 -8.09 -0.68 3.31
CA ILE A 168 -8.79 -1.06 4.54
C ILE A 168 -9.67 -2.29 4.30
N VAL A 169 -10.47 -2.29 3.23
CA VAL A 169 -11.32 -3.45 2.88
C VAL A 169 -10.49 -4.71 2.66
N ARG A 170 -9.36 -4.62 1.94
CA ARG A 170 -8.47 -5.77 1.72
C ARG A 170 -7.89 -6.31 3.02
N LEU A 171 -7.45 -5.43 3.91
CA LEU A 171 -6.95 -5.79 5.23
C LEU A 171 -8.04 -6.48 6.06
N HIS A 172 -9.23 -5.89 6.12
CA HIS A 172 -10.36 -6.42 6.89
C HIS A 172 -10.86 -7.78 6.36
N LEU A 173 -10.90 -7.97 5.04
CA LEU A 173 -11.24 -9.25 4.42
C LEU A 173 -10.24 -10.35 4.78
N ALA A 174 -8.98 -10.00 5.01
CA ALA A 174 -7.94 -10.92 5.44
C ALA A 174 -7.89 -11.11 6.98
N GLY A 175 -8.82 -10.50 7.73
CA GLY A 175 -8.90 -10.62 9.18
C GLY A 175 -7.98 -9.67 9.93
N PHE A 176 -7.40 -8.65 9.29
CA PHE A 176 -6.46 -7.72 9.91
C PHE A 176 -7.16 -6.47 10.44
N TYR A 177 -7.17 -6.30 11.77
CA TYR A 177 -7.53 -5.06 12.45
C TYR A 177 -6.32 -4.14 12.47
N TRP A 178 -6.49 -2.87 12.13
CA TRP A 178 -5.37 -1.93 12.00
C TRP A 178 -5.11 -1.17 13.29
N GLY A 179 -6.13 -0.54 13.90
CA GLY A 179 -6.02 0.16 15.17
C GLY A 179 -5.29 1.52 15.14
N ASP A 180 -4.74 1.94 14.00
CA ASP A 180 -4.21 3.30 13.81
C ASP A 180 -4.27 3.72 12.33
N VAL A 181 -5.48 3.77 11.78
CA VAL A 181 -5.70 4.11 10.38
C VAL A 181 -5.50 5.61 10.17
N SER A 182 -4.49 5.99 9.40
CA SER A 182 -4.18 7.38 9.05
C SER A 182 -3.51 7.48 7.67
N LEU A 183 -3.51 8.66 7.05
CA LEU A 183 -2.74 8.90 5.81
C LEU A 183 -1.24 8.85 6.07
N SER A 184 -0.80 9.21 7.28
CA SER A 184 0.61 9.15 7.71
C SER A 184 1.17 7.73 7.74
N ASN A 185 0.33 6.74 8.05
CA ASN A 185 0.70 5.31 8.08
C ASN A 185 0.61 4.62 6.72
N VAL A 186 0.44 5.39 5.63
CA VAL A 186 0.20 4.88 4.27
C VAL A 186 1.16 5.50 3.27
N LEU A 187 1.68 4.66 2.39
CA LEU A 187 2.38 5.08 1.19
C LEU A 187 1.49 4.89 -0.04
N PHE A 188 1.52 5.86 -0.93
CA PHE A 188 0.74 5.82 -2.16
C PHE A 188 1.65 5.69 -3.39
N LEU A 189 1.28 4.80 -4.29
CA LEU A 189 1.84 4.72 -5.65
C LEU A 189 0.80 5.21 -6.64
N ARG A 190 1.28 5.91 -7.67
CA ARG A 190 0.43 6.22 -8.82
C ARG A 190 0.09 4.92 -9.54
N ASP A 191 -1.19 4.73 -9.80
CA ASP A 191 -1.70 3.55 -10.49
C ASP A 191 -2.59 4.00 -11.64
N ALA A 192 -1.95 4.44 -12.72
CA ALA A 192 -2.60 5.10 -13.85
C ALA A 192 -3.42 6.33 -13.40
N TYR A 193 -4.74 6.29 -13.59
CA TYR A 193 -5.68 7.33 -13.12
C TYR A 193 -6.06 7.20 -11.65
N ALA A 194 -5.57 6.20 -10.93
CA ALA A 194 -5.86 5.97 -9.51
C ALA A 194 -4.58 6.07 -8.67
N PHE A 195 -4.70 5.69 -7.40
CA PHE A 195 -3.58 5.37 -6.54
C PHE A 195 -3.73 3.95 -6.00
N SER A 196 -2.61 3.34 -5.67
CA SER A 196 -2.57 2.15 -4.81
C SER A 196 -2.00 2.55 -3.46
N ALA A 197 -2.68 2.17 -2.38
CA ALA A 197 -2.28 2.44 -1.01
C ALA A 197 -1.59 1.21 -0.40
N PHE A 198 -0.54 1.45 0.38
CA PHE A 198 0.26 0.42 1.05
C PHE A 198 0.40 0.75 2.53
N LEU A 199 0.12 -0.24 3.38
CA LEU A 199 0.31 -0.17 4.81
C LEU A 199 1.81 -0.14 5.15
N VAL A 200 2.23 0.87 5.91
CA VAL A 200 3.62 1.02 6.37
C VAL A 200 3.79 0.60 7.81
N ASP A 201 2.85 1.03 8.65
CA ASP A 201 2.92 0.86 10.10
C ASP A 201 1.82 -0.10 10.57
N ALA A 202 2.25 -1.26 11.04
CA ALA A 202 1.35 -2.29 11.58
C ALA A 202 1.46 -2.41 13.11
N GLU A 203 2.10 -1.43 13.77
CA GLU A 203 2.45 -1.46 15.20
C GLU A 203 1.26 -1.73 16.13
N THR A 204 0.10 -1.13 15.87
CA THR A 204 -1.13 -1.27 16.66
C THR A 204 -2.06 -2.40 16.17
N GLY A 205 -1.77 -2.96 15.00
CA GLY A 205 -2.65 -3.91 14.34
C GLY A 205 -2.61 -5.31 14.93
N ASP A 206 -3.61 -6.12 14.59
CA ASP A 206 -3.68 -7.52 14.98
C ASP A 206 -4.41 -8.39 13.93
N LEU A 207 -3.96 -9.64 13.79
CA LEU A 207 -4.49 -10.56 12.79
C LEU A 207 -5.39 -11.61 13.43
N GLN A 208 -6.68 -11.54 13.10
CA GLN A 208 -7.73 -12.40 13.59
C GLN A 208 -8.19 -13.40 12.53
N ILE A 209 -8.90 -14.45 12.96
CA ILE A 209 -9.48 -15.42 12.00
C ILE A 209 -10.57 -14.74 11.16
N ASN A 210 -11.44 -13.98 11.82
CA ASN A 210 -12.43 -13.10 11.20
C ASN A 210 -12.57 -11.88 12.09
N LEU A 211 -12.64 -10.70 11.50
CA LEU A 211 -12.97 -9.49 12.26
C LEU A 211 -14.45 -9.42 12.59
N THR A 212 -14.75 -8.92 13.77
CA THR A 212 -16.12 -8.53 14.14
C THR A 212 -16.54 -7.26 13.39
N GLU A 213 -17.83 -6.98 13.35
CA GLU A 213 -18.32 -5.70 12.82
C GLU A 213 -17.79 -4.53 13.63
N GLY A 214 -17.83 -4.60 14.97
CA GLY A 214 -17.31 -3.55 15.85
C GLY A 214 -15.84 -3.19 15.58
N GLN A 215 -14.96 -4.19 15.40
CA GLN A 215 -13.56 -3.96 15.06
C GLN A 215 -13.38 -3.19 13.74
N ARG A 216 -14.16 -3.57 12.71
CA ARG A 216 -14.09 -2.91 11.41
C ARG A 216 -14.63 -1.49 11.45
N GLU A 217 -15.76 -1.29 12.15
CA GLU A 217 -16.38 0.02 12.29
C GLU A 217 -15.50 0.98 13.08
N TYR A 218 -14.80 0.48 14.10
CA TYR A 218 -13.81 1.25 14.83
C TYR A 218 -12.69 1.78 13.91
N ASP A 219 -12.07 0.89 13.12
CA ASP A 219 -11.02 1.29 12.16
C ASP A 219 -11.53 2.35 11.17
N VAL A 220 -12.77 2.23 10.71
CA VAL A 220 -13.38 3.16 9.74
C VAL A 220 -13.69 4.53 10.36
N ASP A 221 -14.22 4.58 11.58
CA ASP A 221 -14.49 5.85 12.26
C ASP A 221 -13.21 6.56 12.71
N LEU A 222 -12.22 5.79 13.18
CA LEU A 222 -10.89 6.29 13.49
C LEU A 222 -10.23 6.88 12.24
N ALA A 223 -10.26 6.15 11.12
CA ALA A 223 -9.73 6.61 9.84
C ALA A 223 -10.38 7.93 9.41
N ARG A 224 -11.71 8.01 9.48
CA ARG A 224 -12.46 9.24 9.15
C ARG A 224 -11.97 10.42 9.98
N THR A 225 -11.82 10.25 11.30
CA THR A 225 -11.40 11.32 12.20
C THR A 225 -9.96 11.76 11.93
N ASN A 226 -9.04 10.80 11.77
CA ASN A 226 -7.63 11.07 11.51
C ASN A 226 -7.42 11.77 10.16
N ILE A 227 -8.08 11.30 9.09
CA ILE A 227 -8.00 11.89 7.76
C ILE A 227 -8.49 13.35 7.77
N ILE A 228 -9.61 13.63 8.43
CA ILE A 228 -10.12 15.00 8.54
C ILE A 228 -9.06 15.90 9.21
N GLY A 229 -8.47 15.45 10.32
CA GLY A 229 -7.39 16.16 10.99
C GLY A 229 -6.19 16.42 10.08
N GLU A 230 -5.68 15.38 9.41
CA GLU A 230 -4.53 15.47 8.51
C GLU A 230 -4.78 16.38 7.30
N LEU A 231 -6.01 16.41 6.78
CA LEU A 231 -6.41 17.33 5.71
C LEU A 231 -6.54 18.77 6.22
N MET A 232 -7.08 18.98 7.42
CA MET A 232 -7.14 20.31 8.05
C MET A 232 -5.74 20.88 8.34
N ASP A 233 -4.79 20.01 8.69
CA ASP A 233 -3.38 20.39 8.84
C ASP A 233 -2.76 20.82 7.50
N LEU A 234 -3.06 20.11 6.41
CA LEU A 234 -2.63 20.50 5.07
C LEU A 234 -3.27 21.83 4.62
N SER A 235 -4.54 22.04 4.95
CA SER A 235 -5.29 23.27 4.69
C SER A 235 -4.65 24.46 5.42
N SER A 236 -4.34 24.28 6.70
CA SER A 236 -3.63 25.26 7.53
C SER A 236 -2.22 25.58 6.99
N GLY A 237 -1.55 24.57 6.42
CA GLY A 237 -0.27 24.70 5.74
C GLY A 237 -0.32 25.32 4.33
N SER A 238 -1.51 25.68 3.82
CA SER A 238 -1.72 26.14 2.43
C SER A 238 -1.27 25.14 1.36
N LEU A 239 -1.30 23.84 1.69
CA LEU A 239 -0.97 22.74 0.78
C LEU A 239 -2.22 22.09 0.18
N LEU A 240 -3.38 22.26 0.82
CA LEU A 240 -4.66 21.82 0.30
C LEU A 240 -5.37 22.97 -0.45
N PRO A 241 -5.96 22.72 -1.62
CA PRO A 241 -6.81 23.71 -2.30
C PRO A 241 -7.99 24.12 -1.41
N SER A 242 -8.29 25.43 -1.37
CA SER A 242 -9.29 26.00 -0.45
C SER A 242 -10.74 25.59 -0.74
N ASP A 243 -10.98 24.94 -1.87
CA ASP A 243 -12.28 24.42 -2.30
C ASP A 243 -12.52 22.97 -1.88
N VAL A 244 -11.53 22.30 -1.27
CA VAL A 244 -11.69 20.94 -0.74
C VAL A 244 -12.41 21.00 0.61
N ASP A 245 -13.51 20.27 0.74
CA ASP A 245 -14.21 20.06 2.02
C ASP A 245 -13.60 18.84 2.73
N GLU A 246 -12.82 19.08 3.78
CA GLU A 246 -12.10 18.02 4.50
C GLU A 246 -13.06 17.02 5.17
N ILE A 247 -14.23 17.49 5.62
CA ILE A 247 -15.25 16.66 6.26
C ILE A 247 -15.95 15.78 5.23
N GLU A 248 -16.28 16.34 4.06
CA GLU A 248 -16.84 15.57 2.95
C GLU A 248 -15.89 14.45 2.51
N ILE A 249 -14.59 14.75 2.41
CA ILE A 249 -13.56 13.76 2.06
C ILE A 249 -13.46 12.64 3.13
N GLY A 250 -13.50 12.99 4.42
CA GLY A 250 -13.55 12.00 5.51
C GLY A 250 -14.81 11.12 5.47
N ASN A 251 -15.99 11.73 5.23
CA ASN A 251 -17.25 10.98 5.10
C ASN A 251 -17.25 10.08 3.87
N ARG A 252 -16.65 10.53 2.77
CA ARG A 252 -16.50 9.73 1.54
C ARG A 252 -15.75 8.42 1.82
N LEU A 253 -14.72 8.42 2.67
CA LEU A 253 -14.01 7.19 3.04
C LEU A 253 -15.00 6.14 3.56
N VAL A 254 -15.85 6.54 4.50
CA VAL A 254 -16.84 5.67 5.16
C VAL A 254 -17.83 5.13 4.13
N ASP A 255 -18.40 6.00 3.30
CA ASP A 255 -19.33 5.61 2.23
C ASP A 255 -18.69 4.62 1.25
N ARG A 256 -17.44 4.88 0.86
CA ARG A 256 -16.67 4.02 -0.05
C ARG A 256 -16.38 2.67 0.59
N TYR A 257 -15.90 2.67 1.83
CA TYR A 257 -15.63 1.45 2.58
C TYR A 257 -16.88 0.57 2.67
N HIS A 258 -18.02 1.11 3.13
CA HIS A 258 -19.25 0.32 3.24
C HIS A 258 -19.78 -0.15 1.90
N SER A 259 -19.75 0.71 0.86
CA SER A 259 -20.14 0.30 -0.48
C SER A 259 -19.27 -0.81 -1.02
N LEU A 260 -17.96 -0.82 -0.73
CA LEU A 260 -17.04 -1.86 -1.16
C LEU A 260 -17.27 -3.14 -0.37
N TRP A 261 -17.32 -3.04 0.95
CA TRP A 261 -17.55 -4.15 1.85
C TRP A 261 -18.84 -4.87 1.50
N SER A 262 -19.98 -4.15 1.42
CA SER A 262 -21.27 -4.69 1.02
C SER A 262 -21.19 -5.37 -0.37
N ALA A 263 -20.58 -4.72 -1.36
CA ALA A 263 -20.43 -5.31 -2.69
C ALA A 263 -19.64 -6.61 -2.70
N LEU A 264 -18.74 -6.82 -1.74
CA LEU A 264 -17.87 -8.00 -1.63
C LEU A 264 -18.44 -9.09 -0.72
N THR A 265 -19.12 -8.72 0.37
CA THR A 265 -19.57 -9.67 1.40
C THR A 265 -21.04 -10.05 1.28
N ASP A 266 -21.88 -9.17 0.74
CA ASP A 266 -23.33 -9.37 0.78
C ASP A 266 -23.79 -10.42 -0.22
N THR A 267 -24.84 -11.14 0.17
CA THR A 267 -25.49 -12.14 -0.68
C THR A 267 -26.71 -11.51 -1.35
N ASP A 268 -26.67 -11.40 -2.68
CA ASP A 268 -27.81 -10.90 -3.45
C ASP A 268 -28.70 -12.05 -3.95
N LYS A 269 -29.99 -11.75 -4.08
CA LYS A 269 -31.01 -12.66 -4.65
C LYS A 269 -31.41 -12.16 -6.03
N PHE A 270 -31.12 -12.96 -7.06
CA PHE A 270 -31.46 -12.65 -8.44
C PHE A 270 -32.58 -13.55 -8.98
N GLY A 271 -33.46 -12.97 -9.81
CA GLY A 271 -34.34 -13.78 -10.67
C GLY A 271 -33.54 -14.48 -11.79
N PRO A 272 -34.04 -15.60 -12.36
CA PRO A 272 -33.38 -16.31 -13.46
C PRO A 272 -33.23 -15.46 -14.74
N ASP A 273 -34.06 -14.44 -14.89
CA ASP A 273 -34.07 -13.45 -15.97
C ASP A 273 -33.18 -12.22 -15.66
N GLU A 274 -32.59 -12.16 -14.48
CA GLU A 274 -31.78 -11.02 -14.01
C GLU A 274 -30.27 -11.29 -14.08
N MET A 275 -29.83 -12.22 -14.93
CA MET A 275 -28.42 -12.58 -15.12
C MET A 275 -27.52 -11.36 -15.42
N TRP A 276 -28.05 -10.36 -16.13
CA TRP A 276 -27.35 -9.11 -16.41
C TRP A 276 -26.97 -8.30 -15.14
N LYS A 277 -27.69 -8.49 -14.03
CA LYS A 277 -27.35 -7.83 -12.75
C LYS A 277 -26.11 -8.47 -12.11
N ILE A 278 -25.87 -9.75 -12.34
CA ILE A 278 -24.66 -10.45 -11.90
C ILE A 278 -23.46 -9.91 -12.67
N GLU A 279 -23.56 -9.82 -14.00
CA GLU A 279 -22.50 -9.21 -14.84
C GLU A 279 -22.23 -7.76 -14.44
N LYS A 280 -23.28 -6.96 -14.20
CA LYS A 280 -23.13 -5.58 -13.73
C LYS A 280 -22.41 -5.51 -12.37
N ARG A 281 -22.70 -6.44 -11.45
CA ARG A 281 -22.02 -6.52 -10.14
C ARG A 281 -20.55 -6.91 -10.30
N VAL A 282 -20.24 -7.91 -11.12
CA VAL A 282 -18.86 -8.32 -11.43
C VAL A 282 -18.09 -7.17 -12.08
N ASN A 283 -18.69 -6.48 -13.06
CA ASN A 283 -18.07 -5.32 -13.69
C ASN A 283 -17.81 -4.18 -12.69
N LYS A 284 -18.74 -3.93 -11.76
CA LYS A 284 -18.53 -2.95 -10.70
C LYS A 284 -17.38 -3.35 -9.78
N LEU A 285 -17.26 -4.62 -9.40
CA LEU A 285 -16.13 -5.11 -8.60
C LEU A 285 -14.81 -4.98 -9.37
N ASN A 286 -14.83 -5.33 -10.66
CA ASN A 286 -13.68 -5.15 -11.54
C ASN A 286 -13.26 -3.67 -11.58
N GLU A 287 -14.18 -2.73 -11.83
CA GLU A 287 -13.90 -1.28 -11.80
C GLU A 287 -13.28 -0.81 -10.47
N LEU A 288 -13.59 -1.50 -9.38
CA LEU A 288 -13.07 -1.22 -8.03
C LEU A 288 -11.73 -1.93 -7.74
N GLY A 289 -11.14 -2.61 -8.73
CA GLY A 289 -9.83 -3.28 -8.62
C GLY A 289 -9.89 -4.71 -8.10
N PHE A 290 -11.10 -5.27 -7.95
CA PHE A 290 -11.33 -6.62 -7.44
C PHE A 290 -11.74 -7.56 -8.58
N ASP A 291 -11.02 -8.66 -8.76
CA ASP A 291 -11.43 -9.71 -9.70
C ASP A 291 -12.29 -10.75 -9.01
N VAL A 292 -13.33 -11.22 -9.68
CA VAL A 292 -14.26 -12.23 -9.16
C VAL A 292 -14.03 -13.53 -9.91
N ASP A 293 -13.21 -14.41 -9.34
CA ASP A 293 -12.80 -15.67 -9.97
C ASP A 293 -13.91 -16.73 -9.87
N GLU A 294 -14.60 -16.78 -8.71
CA GLU A 294 -15.72 -17.69 -8.48
C GLU A 294 -16.94 -16.97 -7.89
N LEU A 295 -18.11 -17.26 -8.46
CA LEU A 295 -19.41 -16.92 -7.89
C LEU A 295 -20.05 -18.20 -7.33
N GLU A 296 -20.36 -18.20 -6.03
CA GLU A 296 -21.19 -19.24 -5.46
C GLU A 296 -22.65 -18.98 -5.84
N MET A 297 -23.26 -19.92 -6.57
CA MET A 297 -24.67 -19.87 -6.97
C MET A 297 -25.46 -20.93 -6.21
N LYS A 298 -26.38 -20.50 -5.33
CA LYS A 298 -27.30 -21.39 -4.62
C LYS A 298 -28.73 -21.09 -5.03
N THR A 299 -29.50 -22.10 -5.38
CA THR A 299 -30.94 -21.89 -5.59
C THR A 299 -31.60 -21.66 -4.24
N ALA A 300 -32.37 -20.58 -4.10
CA ALA A 300 -33.14 -20.31 -2.90
C ALA A 300 -34.22 -21.39 -2.67
N GLU A 301 -34.70 -21.54 -1.43
CA GLU A 301 -35.73 -22.54 -1.07
C GLU A 301 -37.02 -22.44 -1.89
N ASP A 302 -37.30 -21.26 -2.48
CA ASP A 302 -38.45 -21.03 -3.36
C ASP A 302 -38.26 -21.55 -4.81
N GLY A 303 -37.07 -22.04 -5.17
CA GLY A 303 -36.71 -22.57 -6.50
C GLY A 303 -36.70 -21.52 -7.62
N LYS A 304 -37.02 -20.26 -7.30
CA LYS A 304 -37.24 -19.19 -8.28
C LYS A 304 -36.17 -18.12 -8.25
N ARG A 305 -35.22 -18.19 -7.31
CA ARG A 305 -34.14 -17.22 -7.18
C ARG A 305 -32.80 -17.90 -7.06
N VAL A 306 -31.78 -17.24 -7.58
CA VAL A 306 -30.38 -17.63 -7.42
C VAL A 306 -29.74 -16.67 -6.43
N LEU A 307 -29.25 -17.22 -5.32
CA LEU A 307 -28.37 -16.55 -4.38
C LEU A 307 -26.98 -16.55 -4.98
N VAL A 308 -26.43 -15.35 -5.18
CA VAL A 308 -25.09 -15.20 -5.75
C VAL A 308 -24.21 -14.47 -4.75
N ARG A 309 -23.08 -15.08 -4.41
CA ARG A 309 -22.07 -14.49 -3.55
C ARG A 309 -20.69 -14.61 -4.22
N PRO A 310 -19.87 -13.54 -4.23
CA PRO A 310 -18.46 -13.65 -4.59
C PRO A 310 -17.75 -14.59 -3.61
N ARG A 311 -17.10 -15.65 -4.11
CA ARG A 311 -16.42 -16.65 -3.27
C ARG A 311 -14.93 -16.41 -3.22
N VAL A 312 -14.33 -16.11 -4.37
CA VAL A 312 -12.92 -15.77 -4.48
C VAL A 312 -12.86 -14.40 -5.12
N VAL A 313 -12.49 -13.41 -4.31
CA VAL A 313 -12.18 -12.09 -4.81
C VAL A 313 -10.68 -11.92 -4.68
N ASP A 314 -9.96 -12.05 -5.78
CA ASP A 314 -8.51 -11.94 -5.79
C ASP A 314 -8.13 -10.59 -6.39
N ALA A 315 -7.44 -9.76 -5.60
CA ALA A 315 -6.92 -8.50 -6.12
C ALA A 315 -5.75 -8.80 -7.07
N GLY A 316 -5.62 -8.07 -8.18
CA GLY A 316 -4.43 -8.16 -9.03
C GLY A 316 -4.52 -9.08 -10.26
N TYR A 317 -5.72 -9.38 -10.78
CA TYR A 317 -5.86 -10.19 -12.00
C TYR A 317 -5.09 -9.62 -13.20
N ALA A 318 -5.26 -8.33 -13.46
CA ALA A 318 -4.61 -7.69 -14.59
C ALA A 318 -3.10 -7.67 -14.37
N ASN A 319 -2.64 -7.38 -13.14
CA ASN A 319 -1.23 -7.50 -12.76
C ASN A 319 -0.69 -8.90 -13.07
N ARG A 320 -1.30 -9.97 -12.56
CA ARG A 320 -0.83 -11.35 -12.76
C ARG A 320 -0.83 -11.76 -14.23
N LYS A 321 -1.87 -11.39 -14.98
CA LYS A 321 -1.97 -11.66 -16.42
C LYS A 321 -0.86 -10.96 -17.18
N LEU A 322 -0.63 -9.66 -16.92
CA LEU A 322 0.43 -8.90 -17.57
C LEU A 322 1.82 -9.42 -17.18
N LEU A 323 2.04 -9.72 -15.91
CA LEU A 323 3.28 -10.31 -15.40
C LEU A 323 3.61 -11.61 -16.11
N ARG A 324 2.64 -12.51 -16.29
CA ARG A 324 2.83 -13.76 -17.03
C ARG A 324 3.20 -13.53 -18.50
N LEU A 325 2.56 -12.55 -19.15
CA LEU A 325 2.75 -12.28 -20.58
C LEU A 325 4.05 -11.50 -20.89
N THR A 326 4.48 -10.64 -19.98
CA THR A 326 5.52 -9.63 -20.26
C THR A 326 6.65 -9.59 -19.24
N GLY A 327 6.46 -10.19 -18.07
CA GLY A 327 7.37 -10.05 -16.93
C GLY A 327 7.27 -8.73 -16.17
N LEU A 328 6.32 -7.85 -16.52
CA LEU A 328 6.09 -6.58 -15.83
C LEU A 328 5.27 -6.79 -14.55
N ASP A 329 5.86 -6.44 -13.41
CA ASP A 329 5.18 -6.38 -12.12
C ASP A 329 4.80 -4.92 -11.82
N VAL A 330 3.52 -4.58 -12.01
CA VAL A 330 2.99 -3.20 -12.01
C VAL A 330 1.62 -3.15 -11.33
N GLN A 331 1.12 -1.98 -10.97
CA GLN A 331 -0.18 -1.91 -10.27
C GLN A 331 -1.37 -2.30 -11.16
N GLU A 332 -2.51 -2.63 -10.54
CA GLU A 332 -3.66 -3.24 -11.22
C GLU A 332 -4.23 -2.36 -12.35
N ASN A 333 -4.40 -1.05 -12.14
CA ASN A 333 -4.94 -0.15 -13.17
C ASN A 333 -3.93 0.14 -14.27
N GLN A 334 -2.64 0.25 -13.93
CA GLN A 334 -1.55 0.28 -14.92
C GLN A 334 -1.57 -1.01 -15.76
N ALA A 335 -1.70 -2.18 -15.14
CA ALA A 335 -1.72 -3.44 -15.85
C ALA A 335 -2.88 -3.53 -16.84
N ARG A 336 -4.08 -3.09 -16.44
CA ARG A 336 -5.23 -2.98 -17.36
C ARG A 336 -4.98 -2.03 -18.50
N ARG A 337 -4.38 -0.87 -18.23
CA ARG A 337 -4.03 0.11 -19.27
C ARG A 337 -3.06 -0.49 -20.30
N LEU A 338 -2.04 -1.20 -19.83
CA LEU A 338 -1.03 -1.83 -20.68
C LEU A 338 -1.61 -3.01 -21.48
N LEU A 339 -2.46 -3.84 -20.86
CA LEU A 339 -3.18 -4.92 -21.55
C LEU A 339 -4.09 -4.38 -22.66
N ASN A 340 -4.80 -3.27 -22.41
CA ASN A 340 -5.62 -2.63 -23.44
C ASN A 340 -4.79 -2.09 -24.62
N ASP A 341 -3.59 -1.54 -24.35
CA ASP A 341 -2.68 -1.10 -25.42
C ASP A 341 -2.10 -2.29 -26.19
N LEU A 342 -1.80 -3.40 -25.51
CA LEU A 342 -1.40 -4.67 -26.13
C LEU A 342 -2.50 -5.22 -27.05
N ASP A 343 -3.76 -5.21 -26.62
CA ASP A 343 -4.90 -5.65 -27.44
C ASP A 343 -5.08 -4.74 -28.67
N ALA A 344 -4.90 -3.42 -28.50
CA ALA A 344 -4.93 -2.48 -29.62
C ALA A 344 -3.76 -2.69 -30.61
N TYR A 345 -2.56 -3.01 -30.12
CA TYR A 345 -1.42 -3.38 -30.95
C TYR A 345 -1.70 -4.67 -31.73
N ARG A 346 -2.28 -5.68 -31.08
CA ARG A 346 -2.67 -6.93 -31.73
C ARG A 346 -3.65 -6.72 -32.88
N ALA A 347 -4.68 -5.91 -32.65
CA ALA A 347 -5.68 -5.58 -33.67
C ALA A 347 -5.08 -4.76 -34.83
N SER A 348 -4.27 -3.75 -34.53
CA SER A 348 -3.67 -2.89 -35.57
C SER A 348 -2.62 -3.59 -36.43
N THR A 349 -2.02 -4.67 -35.93
CA THR A 349 -1.08 -5.53 -36.67
C THR A 349 -1.75 -6.75 -37.32
N TRP A 350 -3.08 -6.90 -37.22
CA TRP A 350 -3.88 -8.01 -37.77
C TRP A 350 -3.48 -9.40 -37.25
N ARG A 351 -3.06 -9.49 -35.98
CA ARG A 351 -2.53 -10.71 -35.34
C ARG A 351 -3.52 -11.40 -34.41
N ASP A 352 -4.82 -11.25 -34.67
CA ASP A 352 -5.87 -11.78 -33.78
C ASP A 352 -5.89 -13.31 -33.64
N GLY A 353 -5.32 -14.02 -34.61
CA GLY A 353 -5.18 -15.48 -34.59
C GLY A 353 -3.88 -16.01 -33.99
N GLU A 354 -2.97 -15.12 -33.57
CA GLU A 354 -1.70 -15.53 -32.96
C GLU A 354 -1.81 -15.68 -31.43
N ASP A 355 -0.86 -16.44 -30.87
CA ASP A 355 -0.75 -16.58 -29.42
C ASP A 355 -0.42 -15.23 -28.78
N LEU A 356 -1.18 -14.89 -27.72
CA LEU A 356 -1.03 -13.63 -27.02
C LEU A 356 0.36 -13.48 -26.38
N GLU A 357 1.03 -14.57 -26.01
CA GLU A 357 2.40 -14.54 -25.46
C GLU A 357 3.42 -14.02 -26.49
N ILE A 358 3.26 -14.41 -27.76
CA ILE A 358 4.12 -13.97 -28.86
C ILE A 358 3.87 -12.49 -29.14
N VAL A 359 2.59 -12.10 -29.24
CA VAL A 359 2.21 -10.71 -29.49
C VAL A 359 2.67 -9.81 -28.34
N ALA A 360 2.57 -10.26 -27.09
CA ALA A 360 3.05 -9.54 -25.91
C ALA A 360 4.57 -9.31 -25.96
N THR A 361 5.34 -10.32 -26.37
CA THR A 361 6.80 -10.20 -26.53
C THR A 361 7.16 -9.16 -27.59
N ASP A 362 6.46 -9.16 -28.73
CA ASP A 362 6.71 -8.19 -29.80
C ASP A 362 6.27 -6.78 -29.40
N TRP A 363 5.10 -6.62 -28.75
CA TRP A 363 4.64 -5.35 -28.21
C TRP A 363 5.63 -4.77 -27.19
N MET A 364 6.18 -5.61 -26.30
CA MET A 364 7.22 -5.20 -25.36
C MET A 364 8.44 -4.64 -26.09
N ARG A 365 8.95 -5.35 -27.11
CA ARG A 365 10.13 -4.95 -27.88
C ARG A 365 9.91 -3.71 -28.74
N GLU A 366 8.73 -3.57 -29.33
CA GLU A 366 8.45 -2.58 -30.38
C GLU A 366 7.77 -1.31 -29.87
N VAL A 367 7.00 -1.42 -28.79
CA VAL A 367 6.18 -0.31 -28.27
C VAL A 367 6.62 0.08 -26.85
N PHE A 368 6.56 -0.84 -25.90
CA PHE A 368 6.79 -0.52 -24.49
C PHE A 368 8.24 -0.14 -24.18
N GLU A 369 9.21 -1.05 -24.43
CA GLU A 369 10.62 -0.84 -24.12
C GLU A 369 11.22 0.41 -24.81
N PRO A 370 10.97 0.66 -26.12
CA PRO A 370 11.50 1.85 -26.78
C PRO A 370 10.95 3.12 -26.15
N THR A 371 9.67 3.12 -25.74
CA THR A 371 9.02 4.27 -25.11
C THR A 371 9.64 4.57 -23.75
N VAL A 372 9.74 3.59 -22.85
CA VAL A 372 10.26 3.82 -21.49
C VAL A 372 11.79 4.04 -21.47
N ARG A 373 12.54 3.56 -22.46
CA ARG A 373 13.98 3.86 -22.59
C ARG A 373 14.26 5.34 -22.90
N MET A 374 13.27 6.08 -23.38
CA MET A 374 13.37 7.53 -23.61
C MET A 374 13.26 8.35 -22.31
N ILE A 375 12.96 7.72 -21.16
CA ILE A 375 12.98 8.41 -19.86
C ILE A 375 14.40 8.94 -19.58
N PRO A 376 14.58 10.26 -19.43
CA PRO A 376 15.89 10.83 -19.12
C PRO A 376 16.42 10.32 -17.78
N ARG A 377 17.74 10.19 -17.65
CA ARG A 377 18.40 9.56 -16.49
C ARG A 377 17.96 10.15 -15.15
N GLU A 378 17.76 11.46 -15.09
CA GLU A 378 17.35 12.20 -13.89
C GLU A 378 15.92 11.90 -13.39
N TYR A 379 15.05 11.34 -14.23
CA TYR A 379 13.67 11.00 -13.86
C TYR A 379 13.46 9.50 -13.61
N ARG A 380 14.45 8.65 -13.87
CA ARG A 380 14.33 7.19 -13.75
C ARG A 380 14.00 6.70 -12.34
N SER A 381 14.33 7.49 -11.32
CA SER A 381 13.97 7.22 -9.92
C SER A 381 12.67 7.90 -9.48
N GLN A 382 12.10 8.77 -10.31
CA GLN A 382 10.94 9.61 -9.96
C GLN A 382 9.63 9.11 -10.56
N ILE A 383 9.69 8.46 -11.73
CA ILE A 383 8.51 7.90 -12.39
C ILE A 383 8.74 6.44 -12.75
N GLU A 384 7.77 5.62 -12.42
CA GLU A 384 7.75 4.22 -12.81
C GLU A 384 7.58 4.08 -14.34
N PRO A 385 8.26 3.14 -15.01
CA PRO A 385 8.11 2.93 -16.45
C PRO A 385 6.66 2.72 -16.91
N ALA A 386 5.86 1.97 -16.16
CA ALA A 386 4.46 1.73 -16.50
C ALA A 386 3.60 3.00 -16.38
N GLN A 387 3.80 3.77 -15.30
CA GLN A 387 3.14 5.08 -15.15
C GLN A 387 3.54 6.05 -16.27
N PHE A 388 4.83 6.10 -16.61
CA PHE A 388 5.32 6.92 -17.72
C PHE A 388 4.66 6.54 -19.04
N PHE A 389 4.62 5.23 -19.35
CA PHE A 389 3.98 4.74 -20.56
C PHE A 389 2.50 5.12 -20.62
N HIS A 390 1.76 4.89 -19.53
CA HIS A 390 0.36 5.31 -19.41
C HIS A 390 0.17 6.80 -19.68
N GLU A 391 0.96 7.67 -19.06
CA GLU A 391 0.80 9.12 -19.21
C GLU A 391 1.21 9.62 -20.60
N VAL A 392 2.17 8.96 -21.25
CA VAL A 392 2.52 9.22 -22.65
C VAL A 392 1.36 8.85 -23.59
N LEU A 393 0.65 7.74 -23.35
CA LEU A 393 -0.51 7.36 -24.17
C LEU A 393 -1.61 8.43 -24.11
N ASP A 394 -1.86 8.97 -22.92
CA ASP A 394 -2.84 10.05 -22.73
C ASP A 394 -2.38 11.33 -23.40
N HIS A 395 -1.12 11.71 -23.19
CA HIS A 395 -0.53 12.90 -23.82
C HIS A 395 -0.58 12.80 -25.35
N ARG A 396 -0.32 11.62 -25.91
CA ARG A 396 -0.44 11.34 -27.35
C ARG A 396 -1.87 11.55 -27.84
N TRP A 397 -2.87 11.10 -27.07
CA TRP A 397 -4.27 11.28 -27.42
C TRP A 397 -4.65 12.78 -27.46
N PHE A 398 -4.28 13.56 -26.43
CA PHE A 398 -4.52 15.01 -26.41
C PHE A 398 -3.82 15.75 -27.55
N LEU A 399 -2.58 15.35 -27.89
CA LEU A 399 -1.86 15.92 -29.03
C LEU A 399 -2.55 15.60 -30.35
N ALA A 400 -3.00 14.36 -30.53
CA ALA A 400 -3.70 13.93 -31.74
C ALA A 400 -5.05 14.63 -31.90
N GLU A 401 -5.82 14.78 -30.80
CA GLU A 401 -7.06 15.54 -30.78
C GLU A 401 -6.83 16.99 -31.18
N SER A 402 -5.80 17.63 -30.61
CA SER A 402 -5.45 19.02 -30.92
C SER A 402 -4.93 19.21 -32.35
N ALA A 403 -4.21 18.24 -32.90
CA ALA A 403 -3.67 18.27 -34.25
C ALA A 403 -4.70 17.85 -35.33
N GLY A 404 -5.77 17.16 -34.94
CA GLY A 404 -6.77 16.60 -35.85
C GLY A 404 -6.28 15.38 -36.64
N HIS A 405 -5.16 14.77 -36.24
CA HIS A 405 -4.59 13.56 -36.86
C HIS A 405 -3.73 12.79 -35.86
N ASP A 406 -3.44 11.53 -36.15
CA ASP A 406 -2.59 10.69 -35.30
C ASP A 406 -1.18 11.28 -35.15
N VAL A 407 -0.64 11.17 -33.93
CA VAL A 407 0.71 11.63 -33.58
C VAL A 407 1.61 10.42 -33.29
N PRO A 408 2.79 10.31 -33.91
CA PRO A 408 3.72 9.21 -33.64
C PRO A 408 4.15 9.15 -32.17
N MET A 409 4.33 7.94 -31.64
CA MET A 409 4.71 7.73 -30.24
C MET A 409 5.96 8.51 -29.82
N ALA A 410 7.01 8.49 -30.64
CA ALA A 410 8.27 9.19 -30.35
C ALA A 410 8.09 10.71 -30.22
N GLU A 411 7.17 11.31 -30.98
CA GLU A 411 6.85 12.74 -30.90
C GLU A 411 6.08 13.05 -29.60
N ALA A 412 5.10 12.22 -29.26
CA ALA A 412 4.36 12.34 -28.01
C ALA A 412 5.28 12.22 -26.79
N VAL A 413 6.18 11.24 -26.78
CA VAL A 413 7.17 11.06 -25.71
C VAL A 413 8.04 12.31 -25.57
N LYS A 414 8.58 12.83 -26.67
CA LYS A 414 9.41 14.04 -26.64
C LYS A 414 8.62 15.22 -26.06
N SER A 415 7.39 15.44 -26.53
CA SER A 415 6.56 16.51 -26.00
C SER A 415 6.22 16.31 -24.52
N TYR A 416 6.01 15.08 -24.07
CA TYR A 416 5.69 14.77 -22.68
C TYR A 416 6.92 15.02 -21.78
N VAL A 417 8.10 14.58 -22.20
CA VAL A 417 9.38 14.82 -21.51
C VAL A 417 9.67 16.32 -21.39
N ASP A 418 9.37 17.11 -22.42
CA ASP A 418 9.64 18.54 -22.41
C ASP A 418 8.62 19.35 -21.59
N LYS A 419 7.33 18.96 -21.57
CA LYS A 419 6.25 19.79 -21.01
C LYS A 419 5.67 19.29 -19.69
N VAL A 420 5.65 17.98 -19.47
CA VAL A 420 4.94 17.36 -18.33
C VAL A 420 5.92 16.81 -17.31
N LEU A 421 6.94 16.07 -17.75
CA LEU A 421 7.90 15.43 -16.86
C LEU A 421 8.65 16.40 -15.91
N PRO A 422 8.95 17.67 -16.27
CA PRO A 422 9.56 18.61 -15.33
C PRO A 422 8.72 18.88 -14.08
N GLN A 423 7.40 18.67 -14.14
CA GLN A 423 6.48 18.83 -13.02
C GLN A 423 6.60 17.70 -11.98
N TYR A 424 7.34 16.62 -12.28
CA TYR A 424 7.58 15.51 -11.35
C TYR A 424 8.66 15.80 -10.30
N LYS A 425 9.55 16.76 -10.56
CA LYS A 425 10.67 17.07 -9.66
C LYS A 425 10.14 17.76 -8.40
N LEU A 426 10.21 17.06 -7.27
CA LEU A 426 10.30 17.73 -5.97
C LEU A 426 11.63 18.48 -5.94
N THR A 427 11.60 19.76 -5.60
CA THR A 427 12.86 20.49 -5.40
C THR A 427 13.52 19.98 -4.13
N THR A 428 14.85 20.06 -4.04
CA THR A 428 15.58 19.70 -2.80
C THR A 428 15.02 20.46 -1.60
N LYS A 429 14.63 21.72 -1.80
CA LYS A 429 13.97 22.53 -0.78
C LYS A 429 12.65 21.94 -0.28
N ASP A 430 11.82 21.39 -1.16
CA ASP A 430 10.55 20.77 -0.78
C ASP A 430 10.79 19.48 0.02
N VAL A 431 11.77 18.67 -0.40
CA VAL A 431 12.14 17.44 0.32
C VAL A 431 12.70 17.77 1.69
N ASP A 432 13.58 18.77 1.79
CA ASP A 432 14.19 19.19 3.05
C ASP A 432 13.14 19.78 4.00
N ALA A 433 12.15 20.53 3.49
CA ALA A 433 11.05 21.05 4.29
C ALA A 433 10.16 19.92 4.85
N LEU A 434 9.78 18.95 4.01
CA LEU A 434 9.03 17.77 4.43
C LEU A 434 9.80 16.95 5.47
N ASN A 435 11.12 16.81 5.28
CA ASN A 435 11.98 16.07 6.19
C ASN A 435 12.19 16.78 7.54
N ALA A 436 12.30 18.11 7.55
CA ALA A 436 12.41 18.89 8.77
C ALA A 436 11.11 18.83 9.60
N GLU A 437 9.96 18.88 8.94
CA GLU A 437 8.66 18.71 9.59
C GLU A 437 8.53 17.29 10.18
N ALA A 438 8.90 16.26 9.43
CA ALA A 438 8.90 14.87 9.92
C ALA A 438 9.79 14.68 11.16
N ASP A 439 10.99 15.27 11.19
CA ASP A 439 11.88 15.19 12.36
C ASP A 439 11.33 15.97 13.57
N SER A 440 10.49 16.99 13.36
CA SER A 440 9.86 17.75 14.45
C SER A 440 8.74 17.00 15.17
N GLY A 441 8.17 15.97 14.53
CA GLY A 441 7.12 15.12 15.10
C GLY A 441 7.63 13.92 15.90
N VAL A 442 8.95 13.71 15.96
CA VAL A 442 9.56 12.62 16.74
C VAL A 442 9.44 12.95 18.22
N VAL A 443 8.80 12.08 18.99
CA VAL A 443 8.69 12.18 20.45
C VAL A 443 9.74 11.26 21.06
N ASP A 444 10.49 11.76 22.06
CA ASP A 444 11.46 10.95 22.80
C ASP A 444 10.69 10.03 23.76
N ASP A 445 10.64 8.73 23.45
CA ASP A 445 9.85 7.72 24.16
C ASP A 445 10.41 7.35 25.55
N GLU A 446 11.49 7.99 26.01
CA GLU A 446 12.11 7.74 27.33
C GLU A 446 11.17 8.06 28.52
N TYR A 447 10.00 8.66 28.28
CA TYR A 447 9.05 9.09 29.33
C TYR A 447 7.70 8.35 29.37
N THR A 448 7.37 7.48 28.41
CA THR A 448 5.96 7.02 28.27
C THR A 448 5.69 5.59 28.76
N TYR A 449 6.71 4.74 28.89
CA TYR A 449 6.51 3.31 29.19
C TYR A 449 7.21 2.79 30.46
N ASP A 450 7.85 3.68 31.22
CA ASP A 450 8.62 3.32 32.42
C ASP A 450 8.02 3.86 33.74
N ASP A 451 6.78 4.37 33.73
CA ASP A 451 6.05 4.69 34.97
C ASP A 451 5.24 3.47 35.44
N PRO A 452 5.64 2.76 36.51
CA PRO A 452 4.93 1.57 37.00
C PRO A 452 3.61 1.91 37.72
N ASP A 453 3.23 3.19 37.76
CA ASP A 453 2.08 3.73 38.47
C ASP A 453 1.11 4.47 37.52
N ASP A 454 1.20 4.21 36.19
CA ASP A 454 0.10 4.58 35.31
C ASP A 454 -1.11 3.72 35.69
N GLY A 455 -2.18 4.37 36.14
CA GLY A 455 -3.40 3.71 36.59
C GLY A 455 -4.18 3.09 35.44
N TYR A 456 -3.54 2.27 34.60
CA TYR A 456 -4.16 1.51 33.54
C TYR A 456 -5.13 0.50 34.15
N ASN A 457 -6.39 0.90 34.20
CA ASN A 457 -7.51 0.05 34.54
C ASN A 457 -8.13 -0.45 33.23
N PRO A 458 -8.05 -1.75 32.90
CA PRO A 458 -8.58 -2.29 31.65
C PRO A 458 -10.12 -2.12 31.52
N ASP A 459 -10.82 -1.82 32.62
CA ASP A 459 -12.26 -1.49 32.60
C ASP A 459 -12.55 -0.04 32.13
N ASP A 460 -11.54 0.84 32.10
CA ASP A 460 -11.63 2.24 31.63
C ASP A 460 -11.00 2.43 30.24
N ASP A 461 -10.48 1.36 29.62
CA ASP A 461 -9.96 1.37 28.26
C ASP A 461 -11.12 1.37 27.25
N PRO A 462 -11.36 2.46 26.51
CA PRO A 462 -12.41 2.50 25.50
C PRO A 462 -12.18 1.46 24.39
N ASP A 463 -10.95 0.98 24.20
CA ASP A 463 -10.60 -0.06 23.24
C ASP A 463 -10.94 -1.47 23.77
N ALA A 464 -11.10 -1.66 25.09
CA ALA A 464 -11.56 -2.94 25.65
C ALA A 464 -13.00 -3.28 25.23
N ALA A 465 -13.83 -2.26 24.96
CA ALA A 465 -15.18 -2.45 24.45
C ALA A 465 -15.21 -3.02 23.02
N VAL A 466 -14.16 -2.80 22.22
CA VAL A 466 -14.01 -3.36 20.86
C VAL A 466 -13.83 -4.88 20.91
N TRP A 467 -13.27 -5.39 22.01
CA TRP A 467 -13.00 -6.81 22.24
C TRP A 467 -14.13 -7.55 22.99
N ALA A 468 -15.17 -6.84 23.44
CA ALA A 468 -16.31 -7.45 24.08
C ALA A 468 -17.22 -8.14 23.05
N HIS A 469 -17.46 -9.44 23.25
CA HIS A 469 -18.19 -10.35 22.34
C HIS A 469 -19.65 -10.00 22.08
#